data_AF-A0AAN9UDE1-F1
#
_entry.id   AF-A0AAN9UDE1-F1
#
_cell.length_a   1.000
_cell.length_b   1.000
_cell.length_c   1.000
_cell.angle_alpha   90.00
_cell.angle_beta   90.00
_cell.angle_gamma   90.00
#
_symmetry.space_group_name_H-M   'P 1'
#
loop_
_entity.id
_entity.type
_entity.pdbx_description
1 polymer ?
#
loop_
_entity_poly.entity_id
_entity_poly.type
_entity_poly.pdbx_seq_one_letter_code
_entity_poly.pdbx_strand_id
1 'polypeptide(L)'
;MSHPTKGIEQGTSHTILGKGSSYIFLTGGGKVYWFLNTKNSQIAHGEDVPRRYSAEDEHQLAKKHFRDQLNEHDTFEDVYKQRIMSTLTPLHEYQWKHWYFERIITIGDASHKLHPISGNGGAAAAEDAAALVNALHRKLQDRTHRLSTEDCEQVFADTQRAQEKRTKAMLHHATKMQEFDAMQSLLAPLLVKFVVPNLTDDAALNIIGENVLGGQRVEALPIPRRPRYVPYVDELPARPLNDLCVGKVFSAVVQSGFALPLIMANIPKLFKSTPCHLDSYLKHYTHAATVSGETSCSAQSCMVALIPIVLIWNTEGFRRGNTKSLGSWCVLIFALQRILQLTVN
;
A
#
# COMPACT_ATOMS: atom_id res chain seq x y z
N MET A 1 -23.09 -12.58 10.88
CA MET A 1 -23.73 -13.11 9.65
C MET A 1 -25.23 -12.91 9.74
N SER A 2 -25.87 -12.40 8.69
CA SER A 2 -27.29 -12.07 8.63
C SER A 2 -27.90 -12.38 7.26
N HIS A 3 -29.22 -12.31 7.19
CA HIS A 3 -29.92 -12.21 5.92
C HIS A 3 -29.64 -10.84 5.24
N PRO A 4 -29.85 -10.73 3.91
CA PRO A 4 -29.70 -9.47 3.19
C PRO A 4 -30.64 -8.38 3.69
N THR A 5 -30.12 -7.16 3.82
CA THR A 5 -30.90 -5.96 4.11
C THR A 5 -31.12 -5.15 2.83
N LYS A 6 -31.88 -4.05 2.92
CA LYS A 6 -32.32 -3.30 1.74
C LYS A 6 -31.17 -2.53 1.07
N GLY A 7 -30.26 -1.97 1.86
CA GLY A 7 -29.15 -1.13 1.39
C GLY A 7 -27.82 -1.86 1.23
N ILE A 8 -27.75 -3.17 1.47
CA ILE A 8 -26.55 -3.99 1.23
C ILE A 8 -26.85 -4.97 0.10
N GLU A 9 -26.45 -4.59 -1.12
CA GLU A 9 -26.67 -5.38 -2.33
C GLU A 9 -25.86 -6.69 -2.34
N GLN A 10 -26.29 -7.68 -3.13
CA GLN A 10 -25.50 -8.90 -3.31
C GLN A 10 -24.35 -8.69 -4.29
N GLY A 11 -23.21 -9.32 -4.01
CA GLY A 11 -22.00 -9.21 -4.82
C GLY A 11 -21.13 -8.01 -4.49
N THR A 12 -21.47 -7.24 -3.45
CA THR A 12 -20.72 -6.07 -3.01
C THR A 12 -19.91 -6.33 -1.73
N SER A 13 -18.89 -5.50 -1.54
CA SER A 13 -18.14 -5.36 -0.30
C SER A 13 -18.26 -3.90 0.16
N HIS A 14 -18.71 -3.68 1.39
CA HIS A 14 -18.84 -2.34 1.96
C HIS A 14 -17.97 -2.20 3.20
N THR A 15 -17.14 -1.17 3.23
CA THR A 15 -16.39 -0.77 4.42
C THR A 15 -16.98 0.53 4.95
N ILE A 16 -17.34 0.55 6.24
CA ILE A 16 -17.85 1.76 6.90
C ILE A 16 -16.77 2.27 7.85
N LEU A 17 -16.33 3.50 7.62
CA LEU A 17 -15.27 4.13 8.38
C LEU A 17 -15.90 5.00 9.49
N GLY A 18 -15.90 4.48 10.71
CA GLY A 18 -16.55 5.08 11.88
C GLY A 18 -15.55 5.74 12.83
N LYS A 19 -16.06 6.52 13.80
CA LYS A 19 -15.23 7.12 14.84
C LYS A 19 -15.05 6.15 16.01
N GLY A 20 -13.88 5.53 16.09
CA GLY A 20 -13.54 4.54 17.12
C GLY A 20 -14.01 3.11 16.82
N SER A 21 -14.71 2.91 15.70
CA SER A 21 -15.16 1.62 15.20
C SER A 21 -15.06 1.56 13.67
N SER A 22 -14.97 0.36 13.12
CA SER A 22 -15.08 0.14 11.67
C SER A 22 -15.97 -1.06 11.39
N TYR A 23 -16.60 -1.05 10.21
CA TYR A 23 -17.38 -2.18 9.74
C TYR A 23 -16.87 -2.68 8.40
N ILE A 24 -17.00 -3.99 8.21
CA ILE A 24 -16.82 -4.64 6.91
C ILE A 24 -18.04 -5.51 6.68
N PHE A 25 -18.70 -5.33 5.54
CA PHE A 25 -19.79 -6.17 5.05
C PHE A 25 -19.36 -6.83 3.75
N LEU A 26 -19.49 -8.15 3.70
CA LEU A 26 -19.21 -8.99 2.55
C LEU A 26 -20.47 -9.76 2.21
N THR A 27 -20.91 -9.71 0.95
CA THR A 27 -22.11 -10.44 0.53
C THR A 27 -21.77 -11.62 -0.36
N GLY A 28 -22.47 -12.73 -0.17
CA GLY A 28 -22.25 -13.94 -0.94
C GLY A 28 -23.19 -15.07 -0.52
N GLY A 29 -23.59 -15.91 -1.49
CA GLY A 29 -24.46 -17.07 -1.22
C GLY A 29 -25.79 -16.71 -0.56
N GLY A 30 -26.35 -15.53 -0.89
CA GLY A 30 -27.61 -15.05 -0.31
C GLY A 30 -27.51 -14.58 1.14
N LYS A 31 -26.30 -14.34 1.66
CA LYS A 31 -26.05 -13.91 3.05
C LYS A 31 -25.15 -12.70 3.10
N VAL A 32 -25.21 -12.00 4.24
CA VAL A 32 -24.32 -10.89 4.58
C VAL A 32 -23.41 -11.33 5.73
N TYR A 33 -22.12 -11.33 5.49
CA TYR A 33 -21.08 -11.52 6.48
C TYR A 33 -20.61 -10.16 6.94
N TRP A 34 -20.52 -9.95 8.25
CA TRP A 34 -20.18 -8.64 8.79
C TRP A 34 -19.26 -8.76 9.98
N PHE A 35 -18.39 -7.76 10.09
CA PHE A 35 -17.45 -7.57 11.20
C PHE A 35 -17.65 -6.16 11.73
N LEU A 36 -17.89 -6.04 13.04
CA LEU A 36 -17.82 -4.79 13.78
C LEU A 36 -16.52 -4.84 14.59
N ASN A 37 -15.57 -3.99 14.23
CA ASN A 37 -14.29 -3.90 14.91
C ASN A 37 -14.30 -2.68 15.83
N THR A 38 -14.08 -2.91 17.13
CA THR A 38 -13.99 -1.86 18.14
C THR A 38 -12.65 -1.94 18.84
N LYS A 39 -12.03 -0.78 19.11
CA LYS A 39 -10.77 -0.73 19.85
C LYS A 39 -11.01 -1.05 21.32
N ASN A 40 -10.17 -1.92 21.89
CA ASN A 40 -10.12 -2.11 23.33
C ASN A 40 -9.62 -0.84 24.05
N SER A 41 -9.99 -0.66 25.31
CA SER A 41 -9.46 0.44 26.14
C SER A 41 -7.94 0.36 26.31
N GLN A 42 -7.42 -0.86 26.39
CA GLN A 42 -6.00 -1.17 26.49
C GLN A 42 -5.66 -2.43 25.70
N ILE A 43 -4.41 -2.54 25.27
CA ILE A 43 -3.89 -3.75 24.63
C ILE A 43 -3.66 -4.79 25.73
N ALA A 44 -4.27 -5.96 25.59
CA ALA A 44 -4.11 -7.09 26.50
C ALA A 44 -3.10 -8.10 25.93
N HIS A 45 -2.35 -8.75 26.80
CA HIS A 45 -1.33 -9.74 26.43
C HIS A 45 -1.48 -11.01 27.27
N GLY A 46 -1.18 -12.17 26.67
CA GLY A 46 -1.15 -13.45 27.38
C GLY A 46 -2.48 -13.76 28.08
N GLU A 47 -2.42 -13.95 29.40
CA GLU A 47 -3.58 -14.32 30.23
C GLU A 47 -4.59 -13.20 30.42
N ASP A 48 -4.20 -11.93 30.18
CA ASP A 48 -5.10 -10.77 30.29
C ASP A 48 -6.10 -10.71 29.13
N VAL A 49 -5.87 -11.48 28.06
CA VAL A 49 -6.79 -11.53 26.92
C VAL A 49 -8.01 -12.36 27.31
N PRO A 50 -9.24 -11.80 27.22
CA PRO A 50 -10.45 -12.52 27.58
C PRO A 50 -10.60 -13.79 26.74
N ARG A 51 -10.56 -14.97 27.37
CA ARG A 51 -10.64 -16.24 26.64
C ARG A 51 -11.97 -16.44 25.92
N ARG A 52 -13.06 -15.87 26.47
CA ARG A 52 -14.41 -15.97 25.93
C ARG A 52 -15.19 -14.71 26.29
N TYR A 53 -16.09 -14.31 25.40
CA TYR A 53 -17.15 -13.36 25.68
C TYR A 53 -18.49 -14.10 25.74
N SER A 54 -19.39 -13.63 26.60
CA SER A 54 -20.75 -14.15 26.68
C SER A 54 -21.62 -13.57 25.56
N ALA A 55 -22.79 -14.18 25.33
CA ALA A 55 -23.79 -13.61 24.42
C ALA A 55 -24.31 -12.26 24.92
N GLU A 56 -24.30 -12.02 26.23
CA GLU A 56 -24.68 -10.73 26.81
C GLU A 56 -23.63 -9.65 26.49
N ASP A 57 -22.33 -9.97 26.62
CA ASP A 57 -21.25 -9.04 26.25
C ASP A 57 -21.34 -8.63 24.77
N GLU A 58 -21.59 -9.61 23.91
CA GLU A 58 -21.82 -9.41 22.48
C GLU A 58 -23.01 -8.48 22.23
N HIS A 59 -24.14 -8.74 22.89
CA HIS A 59 -25.34 -7.93 22.74
C HIS A 59 -25.14 -6.50 23.25
N GLN A 60 -24.46 -6.32 24.40
CA GLN A 60 -24.16 -5.01 24.97
C GLN A 60 -23.23 -4.19 24.08
N LEU A 61 -22.24 -4.83 23.44
CA LEU A 61 -21.41 -4.16 22.45
C LEU A 61 -22.24 -3.75 21.24
N ALA A 62 -23.02 -4.68 20.68
CA ALA A 62 -23.86 -4.41 19.52
C ALA A 62 -24.86 -3.25 19.79
N LYS A 63 -25.47 -3.22 20.98
CA LYS A 63 -26.43 -2.19 21.39
C LYS A 63 -25.86 -0.78 21.38
N LYS A 64 -24.57 -0.61 21.69
CA LYS A 64 -23.89 0.70 21.60
C LYS A 64 -23.84 1.24 20.18
N HIS A 65 -23.93 0.34 19.20
CA HIS A 65 -23.75 0.59 17.79
C HIS A 65 -25.04 0.49 16.96
N PHE A 66 -26.19 0.18 17.58
CA PHE A 66 -27.47 0.02 16.87
C PHE A 66 -27.86 1.23 16.02
N ARG A 67 -27.53 2.44 16.48
CA ARG A 67 -27.84 3.68 15.77
C ARG A 67 -26.80 4.07 14.72
N ASP A 68 -25.75 3.26 14.52
CA ASP A 68 -24.76 3.54 13.50
C ASP A 68 -25.40 3.40 12.12
N GLN A 69 -25.37 4.48 11.36
CA GLN A 69 -25.87 4.53 9.99
C GLN A 69 -24.86 3.84 9.08
N LEU A 70 -25.29 2.78 8.38
CA LEU A 70 -24.42 2.04 7.47
C LEU A 70 -24.48 2.61 6.04
N ASN A 71 -25.69 2.97 5.62
CA ASN A 71 -25.99 3.56 4.32
C ASN A 71 -27.27 4.40 4.43
N GLU A 72 -27.81 4.92 3.33
CA GLU A 72 -29.03 5.75 3.33
C GLU A 72 -30.31 5.01 3.78
N HIS A 73 -30.27 3.69 3.91
CA HIS A 73 -31.43 2.84 4.14
C HIS A 73 -31.36 2.00 5.42
N ASP A 74 -30.18 1.53 5.80
CA ASP A 74 -29.98 0.57 6.87
C ASP A 74 -29.13 1.15 8.01
N THR A 75 -29.52 0.81 9.24
CA THR A 75 -28.70 0.93 10.44
C THR A 75 -28.07 -0.42 10.81
N PHE A 76 -27.08 -0.41 11.70
CA PHE A 76 -26.54 -1.67 12.24
C PHE A 76 -27.60 -2.48 12.98
N GLU A 77 -28.58 -1.83 13.63
CA GLU A 77 -29.70 -2.53 14.28
C GLU A 77 -30.50 -3.38 13.29
N ASP A 78 -30.75 -2.87 12.09
CA ASP A 78 -31.51 -3.58 11.05
C ASP A 78 -30.79 -4.85 10.62
N VAL A 79 -29.48 -4.77 10.40
CA VAL A 79 -28.63 -5.92 10.06
C VAL A 79 -28.58 -6.91 11.23
N TYR A 80 -28.44 -6.41 12.46
CA TYR A 80 -28.32 -7.24 13.67
C TYR A 80 -29.63 -7.97 14.01
N LYS A 81 -30.79 -7.36 13.76
CA LYS A 81 -32.11 -8.02 13.90
C LYS A 81 -32.28 -9.19 12.93
N GLN A 82 -31.68 -9.09 11.74
CA GLN A 82 -31.70 -10.15 10.73
C GLN A 82 -30.54 -11.16 10.86
N ARG A 83 -29.81 -11.14 11.98
CA ARG A 83 -28.67 -12.04 12.18
C ARG A 83 -29.12 -13.50 12.21
N ILE A 84 -28.35 -14.32 11.50
CA ILE A 84 -28.43 -15.78 11.58
C ILE A 84 -27.53 -16.25 12.73
N MET A 85 -26.34 -15.64 12.83
CA MET A 85 -25.35 -15.93 13.86
C MET A 85 -24.46 -14.71 14.08
N SER A 86 -24.16 -14.44 15.34
CA SER A 86 -23.15 -13.46 15.77
C SER A 86 -22.37 -14.00 16.95
N THR A 87 -21.13 -13.53 17.09
CA THR A 87 -20.25 -13.88 18.20
C THR A 87 -19.29 -12.73 18.44
N LEU A 88 -18.90 -12.53 19.70
CA LEU A 88 -17.87 -11.60 20.09
C LEU A 88 -16.60 -12.38 20.43
N THR A 89 -15.49 -11.99 19.83
CA THR A 89 -14.18 -12.59 20.05
C THR A 89 -13.16 -11.50 20.28
N PRO A 90 -12.15 -11.71 21.16
CA PRO A 90 -10.98 -10.86 21.13
C PRO A 90 -10.31 -11.05 19.77
N LEU A 91 -9.80 -9.95 19.21
CA LEU A 91 -8.98 -10.03 18.02
C LEU A 91 -7.52 -10.15 18.42
N HIS A 92 -6.93 -11.31 18.13
CA HIS A 92 -5.51 -11.55 18.35
C HIS A 92 -4.70 -11.07 17.15
N GLU A 93 -3.74 -10.19 17.40
CA GLU A 93 -2.73 -9.75 16.42
C GLU A 93 -1.36 -10.12 16.95
N TYR A 94 -0.63 -10.99 16.24
CA TYR A 94 0.70 -11.42 16.68
C TYR A 94 1.54 -11.97 15.53
N GLN A 95 2.85 -12.08 15.80
CA GLN A 95 3.79 -12.87 15.04
C GLN A 95 4.79 -13.48 16.03
N TRP A 96 4.94 -14.81 16.00
CA TRP A 96 5.92 -15.49 16.84
C TRP A 96 7.34 -15.24 16.34
N LYS A 97 8.30 -15.22 17.27
CA LYS A 97 9.74 -15.07 16.97
C LYS A 97 10.34 -16.34 16.36
N HIS A 98 9.80 -17.50 16.71
CA HIS A 98 10.24 -18.81 16.23
C HIS A 98 9.03 -19.58 15.73
N TRP A 99 9.10 -20.10 14.50
CA TRP A 99 7.99 -20.81 13.85
C TRP A 99 8.17 -22.32 13.84
N TYR A 100 9.31 -22.82 14.32
CA TYR A 100 9.64 -24.22 14.22
C TYR A 100 10.46 -24.71 15.41
N PHE A 101 10.41 -26.00 15.63
CA PHE A 101 11.19 -26.72 16.61
C PHE A 101 11.41 -28.15 16.11
N GLU A 102 12.67 -28.57 15.98
CA GLU A 102 13.07 -29.86 15.43
C GLU A 102 12.37 -30.14 14.09
N ARG A 103 11.40 -31.06 14.08
CA ARG A 103 10.70 -31.55 12.89
C ARG A 103 9.30 -30.99 12.73
N ILE A 104 8.95 -29.96 13.51
CA ILE A 104 7.64 -29.32 13.51
C ILE A 104 7.79 -27.86 13.09
N ILE A 105 6.95 -27.40 12.17
CA ILE A 105 6.82 -26.00 11.77
C ILE A 105 5.36 -25.58 11.83
N THR A 106 5.10 -24.35 12.27
CA THR A 106 3.81 -23.67 12.17
C THR A 106 3.82 -22.68 11.00
N ILE A 107 2.68 -22.51 10.35
CA ILE A 107 2.49 -21.54 9.25
C ILE A 107 1.10 -20.90 9.35
N GLY A 108 0.89 -19.76 8.68
CA GLY A 108 -0.36 -19.00 8.72
C GLY A 108 -0.71 -18.50 10.11
N ASP A 109 -2.01 -18.50 10.44
CA ASP A 109 -2.55 -18.03 11.73
C ASP A 109 -1.87 -18.65 12.96
N ALA A 110 -1.24 -19.83 12.85
CA ALA A 110 -0.50 -20.44 13.95
C ALA A 110 0.84 -19.75 14.23
N SER A 111 1.46 -19.13 13.22
CA SER A 111 2.74 -18.40 13.30
C SER A 111 2.57 -16.90 13.40
N HIS A 112 1.61 -16.36 12.66
CA HIS A 112 1.30 -14.94 12.64
C HIS A 112 -0.18 -14.74 12.32
N LYS A 113 -0.84 -13.92 13.12
CA LYS A 113 -2.26 -13.63 12.97
C LYS A 113 -2.45 -12.15 12.70
N LEU A 114 -3.01 -11.85 11.54
CA LEU A 114 -3.20 -10.49 11.03
C LEU A 114 -4.61 -9.98 11.36
N HIS A 115 -4.78 -8.66 11.44
CA HIS A 115 -6.12 -8.07 11.51
C HIS A 115 -6.92 -8.45 10.24
N PRO A 116 -8.16 -8.98 10.36
CA PRO A 116 -8.93 -9.51 9.24
C PRO A 116 -9.37 -8.44 8.24
N ILE A 117 -9.31 -7.16 8.63
CA ILE A 117 -9.65 -6.02 7.75
C ILE A 117 -8.90 -6.02 6.42
N SER A 118 -7.66 -6.50 6.44
CA SER A 118 -6.82 -6.58 5.25
C SER A 118 -7.24 -7.71 4.30
N GLY A 119 -8.04 -8.68 4.76
CA GLY A 119 -8.38 -9.89 4.00
C GLY A 119 -7.19 -10.83 3.73
N ASN A 120 -6.01 -10.55 4.29
CA ASN A 120 -4.78 -11.18 3.84
C ASN A 120 -4.35 -12.44 4.62
N GLY A 121 -5.07 -12.83 5.68
CA GLY A 121 -4.66 -13.98 6.51
C GLY A 121 -4.54 -15.29 5.72
N GLY A 122 -5.53 -15.58 4.87
CA GLY A 122 -5.51 -16.77 4.00
C GLY A 122 -4.41 -16.72 2.94
N ALA A 123 -4.18 -15.54 2.34
CA ALA A 123 -3.10 -15.35 1.40
C ALA A 123 -1.73 -15.53 2.07
N ALA A 124 -1.51 -14.94 3.24
CA ALA A 124 -0.27 -15.10 4.00
C ALA A 124 0.01 -16.57 4.35
N ALA A 125 -1.01 -17.34 4.74
CA ALA A 125 -0.86 -18.77 5.00
C ALA A 125 -0.48 -19.56 3.73
N ALA A 126 -1.08 -19.22 2.58
CA ALA A 126 -0.73 -19.84 1.30
C ALA A 126 0.70 -19.49 0.86
N GLU A 127 1.13 -18.26 1.10
CA GLU A 127 2.49 -17.81 0.82
C GLU A 127 3.54 -18.49 1.72
N ASP A 128 3.23 -18.74 3.00
CA ASP A 128 4.09 -19.53 3.89
C ASP A 128 4.23 -20.96 3.37
N ALA A 129 3.13 -21.58 2.94
CA ALA A 129 3.15 -22.92 2.36
C ALA A 129 4.01 -22.95 1.10
N ALA A 130 3.91 -21.94 0.24
CA ALA A 130 4.75 -21.81 -0.94
C ALA A 130 6.25 -21.69 -0.59
N ALA A 131 6.58 -20.85 0.39
CA ALA A 131 7.96 -20.70 0.88
C ALA A 131 8.52 -22.03 1.44
N LEU A 132 7.70 -22.77 2.20
CA LEU A 132 8.06 -24.07 2.74
C LEU A 132 8.31 -25.10 1.65
N VAL A 133 7.41 -25.18 0.66
CA VAL A 133 7.55 -26.09 -0.48
C VAL A 133 8.83 -25.77 -1.26
N ASN A 134 9.13 -24.49 -1.50
CA ASN A 134 10.34 -24.08 -2.20
C ASN A 134 11.61 -24.49 -1.44
N ALA A 135 11.65 -24.26 -0.13
CA ALA A 135 12.77 -24.65 0.72
C ALA A 135 12.96 -26.18 0.76
N LEU A 136 11.88 -26.94 0.90
CA LEU A 136 11.89 -28.40 0.84
C LEU A 136 12.37 -28.90 -0.52
N HIS A 137 11.84 -28.35 -1.60
CA HIS A 137 12.18 -28.77 -2.96
C HIS A 137 13.67 -28.63 -3.23
N ARG A 138 14.27 -27.47 -2.91
CA ARG A 138 15.72 -27.26 -3.02
C ARG A 138 16.54 -28.26 -2.20
N LYS A 139 16.08 -28.60 -1.00
CA LYS A 139 16.78 -29.57 -0.13
C LYS A 139 16.65 -31.01 -0.64
N LEU A 140 15.58 -31.33 -1.38
CA LEU A 140 15.27 -32.68 -1.85
C LEU A 140 15.72 -32.99 -3.28
N GLN A 141 15.97 -31.98 -4.12
CA GLN A 141 16.20 -32.14 -5.56
C GLN A 141 17.27 -33.19 -5.93
N ASP A 142 18.30 -33.39 -5.08
CA ASP A 142 19.40 -34.33 -5.35
C ASP A 142 19.60 -35.39 -4.25
N ARG A 143 18.60 -35.60 -3.40
CA ARG A 143 18.71 -36.52 -2.25
C ARG A 143 17.95 -37.82 -2.44
N THR A 144 18.65 -38.93 -2.18
CA THR A 144 18.10 -40.28 -2.12
C THR A 144 17.78 -40.75 -0.69
N HIS A 145 18.21 -40.02 0.33
CA HIS A 145 18.04 -40.38 1.75
C HIS A 145 17.06 -39.45 2.47
N ARG A 146 16.52 -39.94 3.60
CA ARG A 146 15.58 -39.21 4.46
C ARG A 146 16.26 -37.98 5.08
N LEU A 147 15.51 -36.89 5.23
CA LEU A 147 16.00 -35.68 5.91
C LEU A 147 16.27 -35.97 7.39
N SER A 148 17.44 -35.54 7.87
CA SER A 148 17.76 -35.50 9.30
C SER A 148 16.95 -34.40 9.99
N THR A 149 16.98 -34.36 11.33
CA THR A 149 16.38 -33.26 12.09
C THR A 149 17.03 -31.92 11.76
N GLU A 150 18.36 -31.87 11.66
CA GLU A 150 19.11 -30.66 11.27
C GLU A 150 18.73 -30.18 9.86
N ASP A 151 18.48 -31.09 8.93
CA ASP A 151 18.00 -30.73 7.60
C ASP A 151 16.60 -30.13 7.63
N CYS A 152 15.70 -30.66 8.46
CA CYS A 152 14.36 -30.09 8.68
C CYS A 152 14.46 -28.68 9.28
N GLU A 153 15.27 -28.49 10.32
CA GLU A 153 15.46 -27.20 10.97
C GLU A 153 16.03 -26.15 10.00
N GLN A 154 16.98 -26.53 9.14
CA GLN A 154 17.50 -25.63 8.12
C GLN A 154 16.42 -25.21 7.11
N VAL A 155 15.62 -26.15 6.62
CA VAL A 155 14.49 -25.86 5.72
C VAL A 155 13.48 -24.91 6.37
N PHE A 156 13.15 -25.15 7.64
CA PHE A 156 12.21 -24.32 8.37
C PHE A 156 12.78 -22.93 8.69
N ALA A 157 14.07 -22.83 8.99
CA ALA A 157 14.78 -21.56 9.15
C ALA A 157 14.73 -20.72 7.86
N ASP A 158 14.96 -21.35 6.71
CA ASP A 158 14.90 -20.69 5.42
C ASP A 158 13.48 -20.25 5.07
N THR A 159 12.48 -21.05 5.42
CA THR A 159 11.06 -20.72 5.28
C THR A 159 10.69 -19.49 6.10
N GLN A 160 11.03 -19.48 7.40
CA GLN A 160 10.77 -18.34 8.27
C GLN A 160 11.50 -17.09 7.74
N ARG A 161 12.79 -17.20 7.40
CA ARG A 161 13.58 -16.05 6.89
C ARG A 161 12.98 -15.43 5.63
N ALA A 162 12.39 -16.24 4.76
CA ALA A 162 11.74 -15.76 3.55
C ALA A 162 10.46 -14.95 3.83
N GLN A 163 9.74 -15.28 4.90
CA GLN A 163 8.40 -14.73 5.17
C GLN A 163 8.34 -13.70 6.31
N GLU A 164 9.22 -13.80 7.31
CA GLU A 164 9.11 -13.06 8.57
C GLU A 164 8.98 -11.55 8.37
N LYS A 165 9.82 -10.97 7.50
CA LYS A 165 9.76 -9.52 7.20
C LYS A 165 8.44 -9.14 6.51
N ARG A 166 7.96 -9.98 5.61
CA ARG A 166 6.74 -9.72 4.82
C ARG A 166 5.50 -9.81 5.70
N THR A 167 5.35 -10.87 6.48
CA THR A 167 4.20 -11.05 7.38
C THR A 167 4.17 -9.99 8.48
N LYS A 168 5.35 -9.54 8.97
CA LYS A 168 5.45 -8.39 9.87
C LYS A 168 4.95 -7.08 9.24
N ALA A 169 5.30 -6.83 7.99
CA ALA A 169 4.83 -5.66 7.26
C ALA A 169 3.31 -5.72 7.01
N MET A 170 2.79 -6.89 6.65
CA MET A 170 1.35 -7.12 6.48
C MET A 170 0.58 -6.93 7.80
N LEU A 171 1.13 -7.41 8.92
CA LEU A 171 0.56 -7.21 10.26
C LEU A 171 0.46 -5.71 10.56
N HIS A 172 1.57 -5.00 10.44
CA HIS A 172 1.59 -3.55 10.68
C HIS A 172 0.63 -2.80 9.76
N HIS A 173 0.59 -3.15 8.48
CA HIS A 173 -0.31 -2.56 7.51
C HIS A 173 -1.78 -2.78 7.89
N ALA A 174 -2.15 -4.01 8.27
CA ALA A 174 -3.52 -4.34 8.67
C ALA A 174 -3.94 -3.57 9.94
N THR A 175 -3.06 -3.44 10.94
CA THR A 175 -3.30 -2.60 12.13
C THR A 175 -3.49 -1.14 11.74
N LYS A 176 -2.64 -0.59 10.85
CA LYS A 176 -2.76 0.81 10.39
C LYS A 176 -4.01 1.07 9.56
N MET A 177 -4.43 0.11 8.74
CA MET A 177 -5.69 0.16 8.02
C MET A 177 -6.87 0.21 9.00
N GLN A 178 -6.87 -0.64 10.04
CA GLN A 178 -7.90 -0.58 11.09
C GLN A 178 -7.90 0.76 11.84
N GLU A 179 -6.74 1.31 12.19
CA GLU A 179 -6.65 2.63 12.83
C GLU A 179 -7.21 3.74 11.95
N PHE A 180 -6.97 3.67 10.64
CA PHE A 180 -7.49 4.62 9.65
C PHE A 180 -9.01 4.49 9.49
N ASP A 181 -9.51 3.27 9.32
CA ASP A 181 -10.94 2.99 9.15
C ASP A 181 -11.74 3.35 10.41
N ALA A 182 -11.13 3.23 11.59
CA ALA A 182 -11.70 3.66 12.86
C ALA A 182 -11.44 5.15 13.18
N MET A 183 -10.96 5.95 12.23
CA MET A 183 -10.74 7.40 12.36
C MET A 183 -9.90 7.80 13.58
N GLN A 184 -8.92 6.99 13.95
CA GLN A 184 -8.15 7.22 15.19
C GLN A 184 -7.15 8.39 15.05
N SER A 185 -6.71 8.68 13.82
CA SER A 185 -5.79 9.78 13.55
C SER A 185 -6.55 11.10 13.32
N LEU A 186 -6.00 12.22 13.81
CA LEU A 186 -6.59 13.56 13.63
C LEU A 186 -6.79 13.94 12.15
N LEU A 187 -5.94 13.42 11.26
CA LEU A 187 -6.01 13.67 9.81
C LEU A 187 -6.93 12.69 9.06
N ALA A 188 -7.29 11.54 9.66
CA ALA A 188 -8.07 10.51 8.96
C ALA A 188 -9.42 11.04 8.43
N PRO A 189 -10.21 11.83 9.19
CA PRO A 189 -11.46 12.38 8.68
C PRO A 189 -11.28 13.30 7.46
N LEU A 190 -10.19 14.07 7.43
CA LEU A 190 -9.87 14.95 6.30
C LEU A 190 -9.52 14.12 5.05
N LEU A 191 -8.70 13.09 5.22
CA LEU A 191 -8.30 12.21 4.12
C LEU A 191 -9.51 11.44 3.56
N VAL A 192 -10.36 10.89 4.41
CA VAL A 192 -11.55 10.14 3.96
C VAL A 192 -12.57 11.04 3.29
N LYS A 193 -12.73 12.29 3.73
CA LYS A 193 -13.68 13.22 3.12
C LYS A 193 -13.18 13.81 1.80
N PHE A 194 -11.90 14.15 1.70
CA PHE A 194 -11.38 14.97 0.60
C PHE A 194 -10.42 14.22 -0.34
N VAL A 195 -9.75 13.17 0.13
CA VAL A 195 -8.76 12.44 -0.68
C VAL A 195 -9.35 11.16 -1.25
N VAL A 196 -9.91 10.28 -0.40
CA VAL A 196 -10.40 8.95 -0.81
C VAL A 196 -11.40 9.01 -1.98
N PRO A 197 -12.42 9.89 -1.99
CA PRO A 197 -13.39 9.95 -3.09
C PRO A 197 -12.79 10.49 -4.41
N ASN A 198 -11.62 11.11 -4.34
CA ASN A 198 -10.94 11.74 -5.47
C ASN A 198 -9.78 10.90 -6.03
N LEU A 199 -9.49 9.74 -5.41
CA LEU A 199 -8.52 8.77 -5.91
C LEU A 199 -8.94 8.28 -7.30
N THR A 200 -7.97 8.14 -8.19
CA THR A 200 -8.18 7.45 -9.46
C THR A 200 -8.24 5.94 -9.23
N ASP A 201 -8.87 5.20 -10.14
CA ASP A 201 -8.90 3.73 -10.09
C ASP A 201 -7.49 3.15 -9.97
N ASP A 202 -6.52 3.70 -10.71
CA ASP A 202 -5.12 3.27 -10.64
C ASP A 202 -4.48 3.56 -9.27
N ALA A 203 -4.77 4.71 -8.66
CA ALA A 203 -4.25 5.03 -7.34
C ALA A 203 -4.85 4.11 -6.26
N ALA A 204 -6.15 3.83 -6.35
CA ALA A 204 -6.83 2.87 -5.47
C ALA A 204 -6.27 1.45 -5.68
N LEU A 205 -6.09 1.02 -6.92
CA LEU A 205 -5.49 -0.27 -7.27
C LEU A 205 -4.05 -0.37 -6.79
N ASN A 206 -3.25 0.70 -6.86
CA ASN A 206 -1.87 0.66 -6.38
C ASN A 206 -1.81 0.47 -4.86
N ILE A 207 -2.67 1.14 -4.08
CA ILE A 207 -2.76 0.97 -2.62
C ILE A 207 -3.05 -0.49 -2.26
N ILE A 208 -3.98 -1.14 -2.98
CA ILE A 208 -4.32 -2.55 -2.76
C ILE A 208 -3.18 -3.45 -3.27
N GLY A 209 -2.63 -3.13 -4.44
CA GLY A 209 -1.62 -3.88 -5.15
C GLY A 209 -0.32 -4.02 -4.36
N GLU A 210 0.15 -2.97 -3.69
CA GLU A 210 1.39 -3.00 -2.89
C GLU A 210 1.47 -4.19 -1.91
N ASN A 211 0.34 -4.61 -1.34
CA ASN A 211 0.28 -5.77 -0.45
C ASN A 211 0.38 -7.12 -1.19
N VAL A 212 -0.08 -7.18 -2.43
CA VAL A 212 -0.20 -8.40 -3.24
C VAL A 212 1.05 -8.69 -4.07
N LEU A 213 1.72 -7.66 -4.60
CA LEU A 213 2.77 -7.82 -5.61
C LEU A 213 4.01 -8.57 -5.13
N GLY A 214 4.27 -8.55 -3.82
CA GLY A 214 5.40 -9.26 -3.20
C GLY A 214 5.11 -10.71 -2.79
N GLY A 215 3.98 -11.29 -3.22
CA GLY A 215 3.54 -12.62 -2.81
C GLY A 215 4.48 -13.75 -3.23
N GLN A 216 4.67 -14.75 -2.36
CA GLN A 216 5.44 -15.94 -2.71
C GLN A 216 4.64 -16.89 -3.61
N ARG A 217 5.32 -17.46 -4.60
CA ARG A 217 4.81 -18.54 -5.45
C ARG A 217 5.59 -19.82 -5.22
N VAL A 218 5.04 -20.95 -5.66
CA VAL A 218 5.80 -22.19 -5.75
C VAL A 218 6.73 -22.10 -6.97
N GLU A 219 8.04 -22.06 -6.74
CA GLU A 219 9.07 -21.83 -7.76
C GLU A 219 9.07 -22.92 -8.84
N ALA A 220 8.83 -24.17 -8.41
CA ALA A 220 8.83 -25.36 -9.26
C ALA A 220 7.60 -25.48 -10.18
N LEU A 221 6.55 -24.69 -9.94
CA LEU A 221 5.35 -24.70 -10.79
C LEU A 221 5.46 -23.66 -11.91
N PRO A 222 5.00 -23.99 -13.13
CA PRO A 222 4.99 -23.04 -14.23
C PRO A 222 4.03 -21.88 -13.94
N ILE A 223 4.43 -20.67 -14.33
CA ILE A 223 3.58 -19.48 -14.21
C ILE A 223 2.56 -19.50 -15.37
N PRO A 224 1.25 -19.50 -15.09
CA PRO A 224 0.25 -19.43 -16.15
C PRO A 224 0.31 -18.06 -16.82
N ARG A 225 0.41 -18.03 -18.16
CA ARG A 225 0.35 -16.79 -18.94
C ARG A 225 -1.08 -16.25 -18.88
N ARG A 226 -1.25 -15.09 -18.25
CA ARG A 226 -2.52 -14.38 -18.17
C ARG A 226 -2.27 -12.89 -18.49
N PRO A 227 -3.17 -12.22 -19.23
CA PRO A 227 -3.08 -10.77 -19.36
C PRO A 227 -3.24 -10.15 -17.96
N ARG A 228 -2.28 -9.34 -17.54
CA ARG A 228 -2.31 -8.65 -16.24
C ARG A 228 -2.16 -7.16 -16.45
N TYR A 229 -2.98 -6.39 -15.74
CA TYR A 229 -2.85 -4.94 -15.68
C TYR A 229 -1.64 -4.52 -14.83
N VAL A 230 -1.42 -5.21 -13.70
CA VAL A 230 -0.27 -5.01 -12.81
C VAL A 230 0.52 -6.33 -12.71
N PRO A 231 1.79 -6.39 -13.13
CA PRO A 231 2.64 -7.57 -13.00
C PRO A 231 3.16 -7.75 -11.57
N TYR A 232 3.40 -8.99 -11.14
CA TYR A 232 4.06 -9.27 -9.86
C TYR A 232 5.53 -8.83 -9.87
N VAL A 233 6.13 -8.65 -8.69
CA VAL A 233 7.53 -8.18 -8.58
C VAL A 233 8.52 -9.13 -9.27
N ASP A 234 8.26 -10.42 -9.25
CA ASP A 234 9.10 -11.44 -9.90
C ASP A 234 8.89 -11.54 -11.42
N GLU A 235 7.87 -10.85 -11.95
CA GLU A 235 7.58 -10.75 -13.39
C GLU A 235 8.18 -9.50 -14.02
N LEU A 236 8.69 -8.57 -13.21
CA LEU A 236 9.36 -7.36 -13.69
C LEU A 236 10.76 -7.70 -14.23
N PRO A 237 11.22 -7.02 -15.29
CA PRO A 237 12.56 -7.24 -15.86
C PRO A 237 13.69 -6.88 -14.89
N ALA A 238 13.40 -6.08 -13.87
CA ALA A 238 14.31 -5.73 -12.79
C ALA A 238 13.54 -5.51 -11.49
N ARG A 239 14.21 -5.71 -10.34
CA ARG A 239 13.61 -5.43 -9.03
C ARG A 239 13.33 -3.93 -8.87
N PRO A 240 12.13 -3.55 -8.39
CA PRO A 240 11.79 -2.15 -8.19
C PRO A 240 12.65 -1.53 -7.07
N LEU A 241 13.01 -0.26 -7.24
CA LEU A 241 13.70 0.53 -6.23
C LEU A 241 12.69 0.94 -5.16
N ASN A 242 12.63 0.19 -4.06
CA ASN A 242 11.65 0.41 -2.99
C ASN A 242 12.04 1.54 -2.01
N ASP A 243 13.18 2.21 -2.19
CA ASP A 243 13.56 3.34 -1.33
C ASP A 243 12.82 4.60 -1.75
N LEU A 244 11.68 4.82 -1.09
CA LEU A 244 10.85 6.03 -1.18
C LEU A 244 11.68 7.33 -1.04
N CYS A 245 12.80 7.27 -0.30
CA CYS A 245 13.73 8.37 -0.12
C CYS A 245 14.52 8.68 -1.40
N VAL A 246 15.01 7.67 -2.11
CA VAL A 246 15.78 7.87 -3.36
C VAL A 246 14.86 8.43 -4.44
N GLY A 247 13.64 7.89 -4.59
CA GLY A 247 12.66 8.39 -5.56
C GLY A 247 12.21 9.83 -5.28
N LYS A 248 11.90 10.15 -4.01
CA LYS A 248 11.48 11.51 -3.61
C LYS A 248 12.63 12.52 -3.66
N VAL A 249 13.83 12.15 -3.21
CA VAL A 249 15.02 13.00 -3.28
C VAL A 249 15.42 13.22 -4.74
N PHE A 250 15.42 12.17 -5.57
CA PHE A 250 15.67 12.30 -7.00
C PHE A 250 14.64 13.22 -7.65
N SER A 251 13.35 13.00 -7.40
CA SER A 251 12.28 13.87 -7.92
C SER A 251 12.39 15.31 -7.41
N ALA A 252 12.75 15.53 -6.14
CA ALA A 252 12.89 16.87 -5.56
C ALA A 252 14.15 17.60 -6.06
N VAL A 253 15.28 16.89 -6.21
CA VAL A 253 16.52 17.42 -6.79
C VAL A 253 16.31 17.78 -8.26
N VAL A 254 15.64 16.90 -9.00
CA VAL A 254 15.21 17.16 -10.37
C VAL A 254 14.31 18.41 -10.38
N GLN A 255 13.20 18.42 -9.64
CA GLN A 255 12.26 19.55 -9.60
C GLN A 255 12.90 20.89 -9.18
N SER A 256 13.79 20.88 -8.19
CA SER A 256 14.53 22.07 -7.75
C SER A 256 15.55 22.53 -8.79
N GLY A 257 16.26 21.61 -9.44
CA GLY A 257 17.14 21.89 -10.57
C GLY A 257 16.43 22.51 -11.79
N PHE A 258 15.14 22.19 -11.99
CA PHE A 258 14.30 22.77 -13.06
C PHE A 258 13.64 24.09 -12.67
N ALA A 259 13.16 24.24 -11.43
CA ALA A 259 12.45 25.44 -11.00
C ALA A 259 13.38 26.65 -10.78
N LEU A 260 14.59 26.43 -10.26
CA LEU A 260 15.52 27.51 -9.91
C LEU A 260 15.96 28.35 -11.13
N PRO A 261 16.37 27.76 -12.28
CA PRO A 261 16.76 28.53 -13.46
C PRO A 261 15.59 29.29 -14.09
N LEU A 262 14.37 28.73 -14.06
CA LEU A 262 13.16 29.37 -14.60
C LEU A 262 12.70 30.57 -13.75
N ILE A 263 12.85 30.49 -12.42
CA ILE A 263 12.58 31.60 -11.51
C ILE A 263 13.64 32.71 -11.67
N MET A 264 14.92 32.33 -11.77
CA MET A 264 16.04 33.26 -11.99
C MET A 264 15.91 34.03 -13.33
N ALA A 265 15.41 33.38 -14.39
CA ALA A 265 15.21 34.01 -15.69
C ALA A 265 14.04 35.00 -15.74
N ASN A 266 12.99 34.81 -14.91
CA ASN A 266 11.77 35.64 -14.93
C ASN A 266 11.74 36.71 -13.83
N ILE A 267 12.61 36.63 -12.81
CA ILE A 267 12.73 37.66 -11.75
C ILE A 267 14.22 38.06 -11.56
N PRO A 268 14.87 38.66 -12.57
CA PRO A 268 16.30 39.02 -12.50
C PRO A 268 16.63 40.03 -11.39
N LYS A 269 15.63 40.74 -10.86
CA LYS A 269 15.80 41.73 -9.79
C LYS A 269 16.10 41.11 -8.41
N LEU A 270 15.76 39.83 -8.17
CA LEU A 270 15.95 39.18 -6.86
C LEU A 270 17.36 38.61 -6.65
N PHE A 271 18.11 38.33 -7.72
CA PHE A 271 19.45 37.73 -7.64
C PHE A 271 20.46 38.60 -8.41
N LYS A 272 21.02 39.61 -7.73
CA LYS A 272 22.02 40.52 -8.30
C LYS A 272 23.41 39.89 -8.49
N SER A 273 23.62 38.66 -8.02
CA SER A 273 24.82 37.87 -8.30
C SER A 273 24.44 36.40 -8.45
N THR A 274 24.67 35.84 -9.63
CA THR A 274 24.71 34.39 -9.81
C THR A 274 25.90 33.85 -9.02
N PRO A 275 25.73 32.86 -8.12
CA PRO A 275 26.87 32.21 -7.48
C PRO A 275 27.73 31.53 -8.56
N CYS A 276 29.01 31.88 -8.62
CA CYS A 276 30.00 31.40 -9.59
C CYS A 276 30.12 29.87 -9.71
N HIS A 277 29.63 29.12 -8.71
CA HIS A 277 29.60 27.65 -8.75
C HIS A 277 28.48 27.05 -9.62
N LEU A 278 27.36 27.76 -9.84
CA LEU A 278 26.30 27.30 -10.75
C LEU A 278 26.71 27.40 -12.22
N ASP A 279 27.59 28.35 -12.55
CA ASP A 279 28.05 28.61 -13.91
C ASP A 279 28.89 27.43 -14.45
N SER A 280 29.64 26.75 -13.57
CA SER A 280 30.37 25.51 -13.87
C SER A 280 29.43 24.33 -14.09
N TYR A 281 28.36 24.23 -13.29
CA TYR A 281 27.35 23.17 -13.41
C TYR A 281 26.55 23.31 -14.71
N LEU A 282 26.14 24.53 -15.07
CA LEU A 282 25.45 24.83 -16.33
C LEU A 282 26.36 24.56 -17.53
N LYS A 283 27.67 24.88 -17.46
CA LYS A 283 28.65 24.56 -18.52
C LYS A 283 28.79 23.06 -18.77
N HIS A 284 28.70 22.20 -17.74
CA HIS A 284 28.76 20.75 -17.92
C HIS A 284 27.56 20.19 -18.68
N TYR A 285 26.35 20.71 -18.42
CA TYR A 285 25.14 20.30 -19.13
C TYR A 285 25.08 20.87 -20.56
N THR A 286 25.59 22.09 -20.77
CA THR A 286 25.59 22.74 -22.10
C THR A 286 26.70 22.25 -23.01
N HIS A 287 27.77 21.61 -22.50
CA HIS A 287 28.82 21.07 -23.36
C HIS A 287 28.31 19.96 -24.30
N ALA A 288 27.23 19.27 -23.91
CA ALA A 288 26.53 18.32 -24.77
C ALA A 288 25.71 19.01 -25.90
N ALA A 289 25.35 20.28 -25.73
CA ALA A 289 24.58 21.07 -26.70
C ALA A 289 25.47 21.92 -27.64
N THR A 290 26.75 22.15 -27.30
CA THR A 290 27.65 23.04 -28.05
C THR A 290 28.33 22.42 -29.28
N VAL A 291 27.86 21.27 -29.77
CA VAL A 291 28.33 20.71 -31.05
C VAL A 291 27.93 21.61 -32.24
N SER A 292 27.04 22.59 -32.07
CA SER A 292 26.57 23.47 -33.15
C SER A 292 27.23 24.86 -33.26
N GLY A 293 28.35 25.11 -32.57
CA GLY A 293 29.28 26.17 -33.01
C GLY A 293 28.88 27.65 -32.86
N GLU A 294 28.04 28.01 -31.89
CA GLU A 294 27.84 29.43 -31.51
C GLU A 294 28.11 29.66 -30.02
N THR A 295 29.03 30.58 -29.72
CA THR A 295 29.59 30.90 -28.38
C THR A 295 28.73 31.85 -27.54
N SER A 296 27.43 31.92 -27.83
CA SER A 296 26.44 32.60 -27.00
C SER A 296 25.62 31.53 -26.27
N CYS A 297 25.96 31.26 -25.01
CA CYS A 297 25.19 30.36 -24.15
C CYS A 297 23.89 31.06 -23.76
N SER A 298 22.95 31.17 -24.70
CA SER A 298 21.63 31.70 -24.41
C SER A 298 20.84 30.65 -23.62
N ALA A 299 19.93 31.11 -22.76
CA ALA A 299 19.02 30.23 -22.01
C ALA A 299 18.26 29.23 -22.92
N GLN A 300 18.20 29.46 -24.24
CA GLN A 300 17.58 28.57 -25.22
C GLN A 300 18.34 27.24 -25.40
N SER A 301 19.68 27.23 -25.34
CA SER A 301 20.45 25.99 -25.50
C SER A 301 20.27 25.03 -24.32
N CYS A 302 20.13 25.57 -23.10
CA CYS A 302 19.73 24.78 -21.93
C CYS A 302 18.32 24.22 -22.08
N MET A 303 17.37 24.96 -22.67
CA MET A 303 15.99 24.50 -22.84
C MET A 303 15.88 23.29 -23.79
N VAL A 304 16.73 23.21 -24.83
CA VAL A 304 16.71 22.09 -25.80
C VAL A 304 17.16 20.77 -25.17
N ALA A 305 18.19 20.79 -24.32
CA ALA A 305 18.68 19.60 -23.61
C ALA A 305 17.65 19.02 -22.62
N LEU A 306 16.68 19.83 -22.19
CA LEU A 306 15.63 19.43 -21.26
C LEU A 306 14.39 18.85 -21.95
N ILE A 307 14.27 18.98 -23.28
CA ILE A 307 13.11 18.49 -24.04
C ILE A 307 12.87 16.98 -23.85
N PRO A 308 13.87 16.08 -23.95
CA PRO A 308 13.62 14.65 -23.75
C PRO A 308 13.17 14.32 -22.33
N ILE A 309 13.72 15.01 -21.33
CA ILE A 309 13.37 14.81 -19.92
C ILE A 309 11.95 15.31 -19.66
N VAL A 310 11.60 16.50 -20.15
CA VAL A 310 10.26 17.07 -20.06
C VAL A 310 9.25 16.22 -20.83
N LEU A 311 9.63 15.66 -21.99
CA LEU A 311 8.78 14.74 -22.74
C LEU A 311 8.56 13.45 -21.98
N ILE A 312 9.63 12.77 -21.51
CA ILE A 312 9.53 11.54 -20.70
C ILE A 312 8.68 11.79 -19.46
N TRP A 313 8.90 12.92 -18.77
CA TRP A 313 8.18 13.30 -17.57
C TRP A 313 6.71 13.63 -17.86
N ASN A 314 6.40 14.30 -18.97
CA ASN A 314 5.01 14.53 -19.38
C ASN A 314 4.36 13.22 -19.79
N THR A 315 5.01 12.37 -20.61
CA THR A 315 4.44 11.09 -21.02
C THR A 315 4.19 10.18 -19.83
N GLU A 316 5.12 10.13 -18.86
CA GLU A 316 4.94 9.37 -17.64
C GLU A 316 3.96 10.05 -16.67
N GLY A 317 3.87 11.38 -16.64
CA GLY A 317 2.92 12.14 -15.82
C GLY A 317 1.48 12.10 -16.32
N PHE A 318 1.29 11.94 -17.64
CA PHE A 318 -0.01 11.71 -18.30
C PHE A 318 -0.36 10.23 -18.41
N ARG A 319 0.54 9.32 -18.03
CA ARG A 319 0.21 7.91 -17.87
C ARG A 319 -0.87 7.81 -16.79
N ARG A 320 -1.94 7.06 -17.06
CA ARG A 320 -3.14 7.01 -16.19
C ARG A 320 -2.82 6.75 -14.70
N GLY A 321 -1.78 5.94 -14.42
CA GLY A 321 -1.32 5.66 -13.06
C GLY A 321 -0.63 6.81 -12.32
N ASN A 322 -0.17 7.84 -13.05
CA ASN A 322 0.51 9.01 -12.49
C ASN A 322 -0.33 10.30 -12.56
N THR A 323 -1.44 10.30 -13.32
CA THR A 323 -2.37 11.43 -13.33
C THR A 323 -2.85 11.73 -11.90
N LYS A 324 -2.54 12.93 -11.39
CA LYS A 324 -2.78 13.44 -10.02
C LYS A 324 -1.71 13.13 -8.96
N SER A 325 -0.65 12.38 -9.26
CA SER A 325 0.50 12.23 -8.34
C SER A 325 1.35 13.51 -8.34
N LEU A 326 2.19 13.76 -7.32
CA LEU A 326 3.12 14.91 -7.33
C LEU A 326 4.02 14.96 -8.59
N GLY A 327 4.24 13.82 -9.25
CA GLY A 327 4.92 13.74 -10.53
C GLY A 327 4.17 14.41 -11.68
N SER A 328 2.83 14.50 -11.65
CA SER A 328 2.03 15.18 -12.68
C SER A 328 1.88 16.69 -12.48
N TRP A 329 2.44 17.27 -11.41
CA TRP A 329 2.19 18.67 -11.01
C TRP A 329 2.99 19.71 -11.81
N CYS A 330 3.90 19.32 -12.71
CA CYS A 330 4.61 20.28 -13.56
C CYS A 330 3.65 21.10 -14.44
N VAL A 331 2.49 20.56 -14.83
CA VAL A 331 1.46 21.30 -15.57
C VAL A 331 0.94 22.50 -14.75
N LEU A 332 0.84 22.36 -13.43
CA LEU A 332 0.47 23.47 -12.54
C LEU A 332 1.57 24.53 -12.46
N ILE A 333 2.85 24.13 -12.47
CA ILE A 333 3.97 25.09 -12.44
C ILE A 333 4.00 25.91 -13.75
N PHE A 334 3.89 25.26 -14.91
CA PHE A 334 3.84 25.95 -16.21
C PHE A 334 2.55 26.77 -16.39
N ALA A 335 1.40 26.30 -15.86
CA ALA A 335 0.16 27.06 -15.87
C ALA A 335 0.20 28.28 -14.94
N LEU A 336 0.75 28.14 -13.73
CA LEU A 336 1.00 29.26 -12.81
C LEU A 336 1.97 30.27 -13.42
N GLN A 337 2.97 29.82 -14.17
CA GLN A 337 3.91 30.68 -14.89
C GLN A 337 3.22 31.47 -16.02
N ARG A 338 2.30 30.83 -16.78
CA ARG A 338 1.44 31.51 -17.76
C ARG A 338 0.51 32.55 -17.11
N ILE A 339 -0.05 32.23 -15.93
CA ILE A 339 -0.90 33.16 -15.16
C ILE A 339 -0.06 34.35 -14.66
N LEU A 340 1.14 34.10 -14.12
CA LEU A 340 2.07 35.14 -13.67
C LEU A 340 2.55 36.05 -14.81
N GLN A 341 2.77 35.50 -16.01
CA GLN A 341 3.11 36.29 -17.21
C GLN A 341 1.92 37.13 -17.72
N LEU A 342 0.68 36.69 -17.52
CA LEU A 342 -0.52 37.47 -17.88
C LEU A 342 -0.83 38.59 -16.87
N THR A 343 -0.39 38.47 -15.62
CA THR A 343 -0.57 39.51 -14.59
C THR A 343 0.50 40.61 -14.59
N VAL A 344 1.57 40.44 -15.37
CA VAL A 344 2.72 41.37 -15.41
C VAL A 344 2.77 42.19 -16.71
N ASN A 345 1.79 42.04 -17.61
CA ASN A 345 1.62 42.87 -18.81
C ASN A 345 0.42 43.81 -18.69
#